data_AF-A0AAE3SPE7-F1
#
_entry.id   AF-A0AAE3SPE7-F1
#
_cell.length_a   1.000
_cell.length_b   1.000
_cell.length_c   1.000
_cell.angle_alpha   90.00
_cell.angle_beta   90.00
_cell.angle_gamma   90.00
#
_symmetry.space_group_name_H-M   'P 1'
#
loop_
_entity.id
_entity.type
_entity.pdbx_description
1 polymer ?
#
loop_
_entity_poly.entity_id
_entity_poly.type
_entity_poly.pdbx_seq_one_letter_code
_entity_poly.pdbx_strand_id
1 'polypeptide(L)'
;MKRLLFAMGAIILLNGCDGPEVTTDIVGEWTLIEVLADPGDGSGRFRSVSSDKQITFFEDGIYTSRGSICDFSIESEGTITGTYALSDSGYWIDCADSVDYSIGLRLEGGFLIITFPCFEPCLQKFRKRN
;
A
#
# COMPACT_ATOMS: atom_id res chain seq x y z
N MET A 1 -56.93 -33.54 -7.89
CA MET A 1 -56.34 -32.22 -8.22
C MET A 1 -55.28 -31.89 -7.17
N LYS A 2 -54.08 -31.53 -7.66
CA LYS A 2 -52.93 -30.87 -7.00
C LYS A 2 -52.29 -31.56 -5.78
N ARG A 3 -51.11 -32.13 -6.07
CA ARG A 3 -50.07 -32.63 -5.18
C ARG A 3 -49.46 -31.45 -4.40
N LEU A 4 -49.30 -31.56 -3.09
CA LEU A 4 -48.44 -30.67 -2.32
C LEU A 4 -47.40 -31.54 -1.62
N LEU A 5 -46.27 -31.72 -2.32
CA LEU A 5 -45.04 -32.29 -1.79
C LEU A 5 -44.44 -31.28 -0.82
N PHE A 6 -44.43 -31.62 0.47
CA PHE A 6 -43.66 -30.89 1.47
C PHE A 6 -42.19 -31.32 1.34
N ALA A 7 -41.44 -30.61 0.50
CA ALA A 7 -39.99 -30.71 0.45
C ALA A 7 -39.40 -29.82 1.55
N MET A 8 -39.07 -30.42 2.70
CA MET A 8 -38.32 -29.75 3.76
C MET A 8 -36.84 -29.72 3.34
N GLY A 9 -36.46 -28.63 2.67
CA GLY A 9 -35.09 -28.37 2.25
C GLY A 9 -34.21 -28.09 3.47
N ALA A 10 -33.26 -28.97 3.73
CA ALA A 10 -32.16 -28.72 4.65
C ALA A 10 -31.25 -27.66 4.03
N ILE A 11 -31.34 -26.42 4.52
CA ILE A 11 -30.38 -25.36 4.21
C ILE A 11 -29.15 -25.61 5.08
N ILE A 12 -28.14 -26.24 4.49
CA ILE A 12 -26.81 -26.37 5.07
C ILE A 12 -26.11 -25.02 4.84
N LEU A 13 -26.02 -24.20 5.88
CA LEU A 13 -25.19 -23.00 5.89
C LEU A 13 -23.74 -23.42 6.17
N LEU A 14 -22.99 -23.73 5.12
CA LEU A 14 -21.52 -23.70 5.18
C LEU A 14 -21.08 -22.24 5.05
N ASN A 15 -20.95 -21.55 6.19
CA ASN A 15 -20.10 -20.36 6.23
C ASN A 15 -18.66 -20.85 6.37
N GLY A 16 -18.02 -21.10 5.23
CA GLY A 16 -16.57 -21.14 5.17
C GLY A 16 -16.07 -19.74 5.50
N CYS A 17 -15.41 -19.60 6.65
CA CYS A 17 -14.65 -18.40 6.95
C CYS A 17 -13.34 -18.54 6.18
N ASP A 18 -13.30 -18.10 4.92
CA ASP A 18 -12.04 -17.76 4.30
C ASP A 18 -11.52 -16.55 5.07
N GLY A 19 -10.55 -16.77 5.96
CA GLY A 19 -9.72 -15.68 6.44
C GLY A 19 -9.11 -14.97 5.23
N PRO A 20 -8.88 -13.64 5.30
CA PRO A 20 -8.39 -12.90 4.13
C PRO A 20 -7.13 -13.60 3.62
N GLU A 21 -7.19 -14.10 2.38
CA GLU A 21 -5.98 -14.52 1.67
C GLU A 21 -5.02 -13.34 1.74
N VAL A 22 -3.84 -13.58 2.30
CA VAL A 22 -2.76 -12.58 2.31
C VAL A 22 -2.36 -12.39 0.85
N THR A 23 -2.99 -11.43 0.19
CA THR A 23 -2.57 -11.00 -1.14
C THR A 23 -1.14 -10.50 -0.99
N THR A 24 -0.17 -11.03 -1.75
CA THR A 24 1.23 -10.57 -1.78
C THR A 24 1.41 -9.35 -2.69
N ASP A 25 0.38 -8.50 -2.80
CA ASP A 25 0.17 -7.68 -3.98
C ASP A 25 1.25 -6.58 -4.16
N ILE A 26 1.84 -6.09 -3.06
CA ILE A 26 2.92 -5.09 -3.12
C ILE A 26 4.34 -5.69 -3.17
N VAL A 27 4.49 -7.02 -3.05
CA VAL A 27 5.81 -7.68 -3.06
C VAL A 27 6.52 -7.42 -4.39
N GLY A 28 7.82 -7.12 -4.28
CA GLY A 28 8.70 -6.81 -5.40
C GLY A 28 9.41 -5.47 -5.27
N GLU A 29 10.09 -5.09 -6.35
CA GLU A 29 10.90 -3.88 -6.42
C GLU A 29 10.13 -2.74 -7.10
N TRP A 30 10.28 -1.53 -6.56
CA TRP A 30 9.55 -0.34 -6.96
C TRP A 30 10.50 0.85 -7.08
N THR A 31 10.32 1.70 -8.09
CA THR A 31 11.13 2.91 -8.32
C THR A 31 10.25 4.15 -8.31
N LEU A 32 10.67 5.19 -7.59
CA LEU A 32 9.96 6.47 -7.53
C LEU A 32 9.94 7.12 -8.91
N ILE A 33 8.75 7.53 -9.38
CA ILE A 33 8.59 8.17 -10.69
C ILE A 33 7.90 9.53 -10.62
N GLU A 34 6.99 9.73 -9.68
CA GLU A 34 6.24 10.98 -9.55
C GLU A 34 5.92 11.29 -8.09
N VAL A 35 5.74 12.58 -7.79
CA VAL A 35 5.25 13.06 -6.50
C VAL A 35 4.07 13.99 -6.70
N LEU A 36 3.16 14.01 -5.73
CA LEU A 36 2.08 14.99 -5.63
C LEU A 36 2.21 15.66 -4.27
N ALA A 37 2.38 16.98 -4.28
CA ALA A 37 2.28 17.83 -3.10
C ALA A 37 1.30 18.95 -3.43
N ASP A 38 0.09 18.89 -2.86
CA ASP A 38 -0.96 19.88 -3.07
C ASP A 38 -0.77 21.06 -2.10
N PRO A 39 -0.84 22.32 -2.57
CA PRO A 39 -0.66 23.49 -1.71
C PRO A 39 -1.91 23.90 -0.91
N GLY A 40 -3.05 23.24 -1.10
CA GLY A 40 -4.28 23.47 -0.33
C GLY A 40 -5.39 24.17 -1.10
N ASP A 41 -5.17 24.40 -2.39
CA ASP A 41 -6.17 24.95 -3.31
C ASP A 41 -6.81 23.87 -4.21
N GLY A 42 -6.43 22.60 -4.05
CA GLY A 42 -6.91 21.47 -4.85
C GLY A 42 -6.29 21.40 -6.26
N SER A 43 -5.29 22.21 -6.54
CA SER A 43 -4.58 22.21 -7.83
C SER A 43 -3.48 21.15 -7.93
N GLY A 44 -3.17 20.44 -6.84
CA GLY A 44 -2.09 19.46 -6.77
C GLY A 44 -2.25 18.34 -7.79
N ARG A 45 -1.19 18.06 -8.55
CA ARG A 45 -1.13 16.96 -9.52
C ARG A 45 0.18 16.23 -9.37
N PHE A 46 0.21 14.97 -9.81
CA PHE A 46 1.47 14.24 -9.93
C PHE A 46 2.41 14.96 -10.91
N ARG A 47 3.67 15.08 -10.49
CA ARG A 47 4.77 15.64 -11.29
C ARG A 47 5.91 14.63 -11.29
N SER A 48 6.46 14.37 -12.47
CA SER A 48 7.60 13.47 -12.59
C SER A 48 8.82 14.01 -11.84
N VAL A 49 9.59 13.11 -11.26
CA VAL A 49 10.83 13.42 -10.54
C VAL A 49 11.99 12.61 -11.11
N SER A 50 13.20 13.16 -10.99
CA SER A 50 14.44 12.42 -11.25
C SER A 50 14.97 11.91 -9.93
N SER A 51 14.78 10.62 -9.65
CA SER A 51 15.20 9.99 -8.39
C SER A 51 15.60 8.54 -8.64
N ASP A 52 16.66 8.09 -7.95
CA ASP A 52 17.06 6.68 -7.93
C ASP A 52 16.45 5.92 -6.73
N LYS A 53 15.51 6.54 -6.01
CA LYS A 53 14.85 5.96 -4.83
C LYS A 53 14.10 4.70 -5.24
N GLN A 54 14.44 3.62 -4.56
CA GLN A 54 13.94 2.27 -4.81
C GLN A 54 13.53 1.62 -3.51
N ILE A 55 12.45 0.84 -3.55
CA ILE A 55 11.92 0.11 -2.41
C ILE A 55 11.68 -1.34 -2.84
N THR A 56 12.12 -2.28 -2.03
CA THR A 56 11.84 -3.70 -2.23
C THR A 56 11.03 -4.21 -1.05
N PHE A 57 9.85 -4.76 -1.31
CA PHE A 57 9.01 -5.43 -0.32
C PHE A 57 9.19 -6.94 -0.44
N PHE A 58 9.47 -7.61 0.69
CA PHE A 58 9.68 -9.05 0.79
C PHE A 58 8.46 -9.74 1.42
N GLU A 59 8.23 -11.01 1.11
CA GLU A 59 7.07 -11.79 1.59
C GLU A 59 7.01 -11.95 3.11
N ASP A 60 8.13 -11.79 3.81
CA ASP A 60 8.26 -11.91 5.26
C ASP A 60 7.89 -10.62 6.03
N GLY A 61 7.35 -9.61 5.34
CA GLY A 61 6.98 -8.33 5.95
C GLY A 61 8.15 -7.36 6.13
N ILE A 62 9.32 -7.67 5.58
CA ILE A 62 10.48 -6.78 5.58
C ILE A 62 10.48 -5.93 4.30
N TYR A 63 10.98 -4.69 4.38
CA TYR A 63 11.35 -3.93 3.20
C TYR A 63 12.79 -3.41 3.29
N THR A 64 13.41 -3.19 2.14
CA THR A 64 14.62 -2.36 2.02
C THR A 64 14.35 -1.16 1.13
N SER A 65 15.00 -0.04 1.40
CA SER A 65 14.86 1.18 0.58
C SER A 65 16.20 1.90 0.43
N ARG A 66 16.37 2.55 -0.74
CA ARG A 66 17.40 3.57 -0.95
C ARG A 66 16.87 4.93 -0.52
N GLY A 67 17.45 5.50 0.53
CA GLY A 67 16.92 6.69 1.18
C GLY A 67 15.73 6.41 2.09
N SER A 68 15.40 7.42 2.90
CA SER A 68 14.33 7.37 3.89
C SER A 68 12.96 7.13 3.26
N ILE A 69 12.11 6.40 3.98
CA ILE A 69 10.71 6.15 3.60
C ILE A 69 9.74 6.94 4.48
N CYS A 70 10.21 7.35 5.65
CA CYS A 70 9.43 8.02 6.68
C CYS A 70 9.50 9.55 6.56
N ASP A 71 9.93 10.05 5.41
CA ASP A 71 9.83 11.45 5.05
C ASP A 71 9.45 11.59 3.57
N PHE A 72 8.97 12.78 3.21
CA PHE A 72 8.56 13.08 1.83
C PHE A 72 9.75 13.40 0.91
N SER A 73 10.94 12.85 1.17
CA SER A 73 12.13 13.09 0.35
C SER A 73 12.12 12.26 -0.93
N ILE A 74 12.77 12.78 -1.98
CA ILE A 74 13.09 12.01 -3.20
C ILE A 74 14.54 11.50 -3.20
N GLU A 75 15.33 11.84 -2.19
CA GLU A 75 16.75 11.46 -2.09
C GLU A 75 16.90 9.95 -1.89
N SER A 76 17.95 9.39 -2.49
CA SER A 76 18.19 7.94 -2.54
C SER A 76 19.51 7.51 -1.90
N GLU A 77 19.99 8.32 -0.95
CA GLU A 77 21.24 8.09 -0.23
C GLU A 77 21.05 7.11 0.94
N GLY A 78 22.00 6.20 1.11
CA GLY A 78 21.95 5.17 2.14
C GLY A 78 20.95 4.05 1.84
N THR A 79 21.05 2.97 2.62
CA THR A 79 20.11 1.85 2.57
C THR A 79 19.48 1.72 3.95
N ILE A 80 18.16 1.68 3.99
CA ILE A 80 17.39 1.40 5.20
C ILE A 80 16.66 0.08 5.07
N THR A 81 16.41 -0.55 6.21
CA THR A 81 15.57 -1.73 6.35
C THR A 81 14.49 -1.41 7.37
N GLY A 82 13.27 -1.85 7.11
CA GLY A 82 12.17 -1.72 8.05
C GLY A 82 11.16 -2.84 7.88
N THR A 83 10.03 -2.71 8.55
CA THR A 83 8.90 -3.65 8.42
C THR A 83 7.68 -2.94 7.88
N TYR A 84 6.84 -3.70 7.19
CA TYR A 84 5.54 -3.26 6.73
C TYR A 84 4.50 -4.30 7.13
N ALA A 85 3.27 -3.87 7.34
CA ALA A 85 2.20 -4.74 7.78
C ALA A 85 0.94 -4.53 6.95
N LEU A 86 0.15 -5.59 6.80
CA LEU A 86 -1.17 -5.56 6.20
C LEU A 86 -2.23 -5.48 7.31
N SER A 87 -3.21 -4.61 7.11
CA SER A 87 -4.40 -4.47 7.96
C SER A 87 -5.67 -4.41 7.10
N ASP A 88 -6.84 -4.39 7.73
CA ASP A 88 -8.13 -4.23 7.04
C ASP A 88 -8.20 -2.95 6.19
N SER A 89 -7.41 -1.94 6.54
CA SER A 89 -7.33 -0.65 5.85
C SER A 89 -6.25 -0.60 4.76
N GLY A 90 -5.52 -1.69 4.53
CA GLY A 90 -4.40 -1.78 3.59
C GLY A 90 -3.05 -1.91 4.27
N TYR A 91 -1.99 -1.72 3.48
CA TYR A 91 -0.62 -1.82 3.96
C TYR A 91 -0.16 -0.52 4.63
N TRP A 92 0.69 -0.64 5.63
CA TRP A 92 1.27 0.50 6.33
C TRP A 92 2.71 0.21 6.79
N ILE A 93 3.48 1.29 6.98
CA ILE A 93 4.80 1.27 7.61
C ILE A 93 4.73 2.15 8.85
N ASP A 94 5.19 1.59 9.99
CA ASP A 94 5.42 2.38 11.19
C ASP A 94 6.71 3.20 11.03
N CYS A 95 6.62 4.50 11.24
CA CYS A 95 7.77 5.38 11.17
C CYS A 95 8.27 5.83 12.55
N ALA A 96 7.71 5.30 13.65
CA ALA A 96 7.98 5.71 15.03
C ALA A 96 9.46 5.81 15.41
N ASP A 97 10.35 5.02 14.79
CA ASP A 97 11.81 5.09 15.01
C ASP A 97 12.45 6.40 14.52
N SER A 98 11.76 7.14 13.65
CA SER A 98 12.23 8.39 13.03
C SER A 98 11.28 9.57 13.26
N VAL A 99 9.98 9.32 13.21
CA VAL A 99 8.89 10.30 13.32
C VAL A 99 7.63 9.59 13.84
N ASP A 100 6.91 10.21 14.78
CA ASP A 100 5.77 9.58 15.47
C ASP A 100 4.49 9.57 14.60
N TYR A 101 4.52 8.84 13.49
CA TYR A 101 3.38 8.57 12.61
C TYR A 101 3.56 7.29 11.78
N SER A 102 2.52 6.88 11.07
CA SER A 102 2.57 5.79 10.09
C SER A 102 2.21 6.29 8.69
N ILE A 103 2.75 5.64 7.66
CA ILE A 103 2.41 5.93 6.25
C ILE A 103 1.58 4.80 5.65
N GLY A 104 0.64 5.15 4.78
CA GLY A 104 -0.20 4.18 4.08
C GLY A 104 0.36 3.81 2.71
N LEU A 105 0.22 2.54 2.33
CA LEU A 105 0.64 2.00 1.04
C LEU A 105 -0.56 1.34 0.34
N ARG A 106 -0.72 1.62 -0.95
CA ARG A 106 -1.79 1.03 -1.76
C ARG A 106 -1.36 0.87 -3.21
N LEU A 107 -1.96 -0.10 -3.89
CA LEU A 107 -1.84 -0.21 -5.34
C LEU A 107 -2.96 0.56 -6.02
N GLU A 108 -2.60 1.29 -7.07
CA GLU A 108 -3.55 1.99 -7.93
C GLU A 108 -3.06 1.90 -9.38
N GLY A 109 -3.82 1.21 -10.24
CA GLY A 109 -3.50 1.11 -11.67
C GLY A 109 -2.12 0.47 -11.97
N GLY A 110 -1.65 -0.45 -11.13
CA GLY A 110 -0.33 -1.08 -11.25
C GLY A 110 0.84 -0.24 -10.69
N PHE A 111 0.55 0.90 -10.07
CA PHE A 111 1.54 1.71 -9.35
C PHE A 111 1.39 1.51 -7.85
N LEU A 112 2.51 1.57 -7.14
CA LEU A 112 2.52 1.69 -5.69
C LEU A 112 2.40 3.17 -5.33
N ILE A 113 1.43 3.50 -4.48
CA ILE A 113 1.20 4.83 -3.94
C ILE A 113 1.49 4.81 -2.45
N ILE A 114 2.42 5.66 -2.02
CA ILE A 114 2.68 5.95 -0.61
C ILE A 114 2.02 7.26 -0.24
N THR A 115 1.25 7.26 0.84
CA THR A 115 0.53 8.42 1.36
C THR A 115 1.14 8.90 2.67
N PHE A 116 1.50 10.17 2.72
CA PHE A 116 2.10 10.82 3.87
C PHE A 116 1.05 11.65 4.63
N PRO A 117 1.17 11.79 5.97
CA PRO A 117 0.23 12.56 6.78
C PRO A 117 0.46 14.06 6.61
N CYS A 118 -0.15 14.64 5.57
CA CYS A 118 -0.21 16.07 5.32
C CYS A 118 -1.66 16.58 5.48
N PHE A 119 -1.83 17.88 5.72
CA PHE A 119 -3.17 18.51 5.71
C PHE A 119 -3.81 18.43 4.32
N GLU A 120 -2.98 18.53 3.29
CA GLU A 120 -3.31 18.33 1.89
C GLU A 120 -2.72 17.02 1.34
N PRO A 121 -3.14 16.54 0.16
CA PRO A 121 -2.53 15.36 -0.45
C PRO A 121 -1.00 15.47 -0.64
N CYS A 122 -0.26 14.56 0.00
CA CYS A 122 1.17 14.32 -0.16
C CYS A 122 1.40 12.85 -0.54
N LEU A 123 1.65 12.59 -1.82
CA LEU A 123 1.76 11.24 -2.37
C LEU A 123 3.07 11.03 -3.12
N GLN A 124 3.64 9.84 -2.98
CA GLN A 124 4.72 9.37 -3.86
C GLN A 124 4.21 8.19 -4.68
N LYS A 125 4.45 8.22 -5.99
CA LYS A 125 4.05 7.17 -6.94
C LYS A 125 5.28 6.44 -7.44
N PHE A 126 5.24 5.12 -7.32
CA PHE A 126 6.29 4.22 -7.73
C PHE A 126 5.80 3.28 -8.82
N ARG A 127 6.72 2.95 -9.74
CA ARG A 127 6.51 1.94 -10.78
C ARG A 127 7.23 0.67 -10.41
N LYS A 128 6.58 -0.48 -10.62
CA LYS A 128 7.18 -1.80 -10.43
C LYS A 128 8.37 -1.96 -11.38
N ARG A 129 9.48 -2.50 -10.88
CA ARG A 129 10.63 -2.90 -11.69
C ARG A 129 10.39 -4.33 -12.19
N ASN A 130 10.59 -4.53 -13.49
CA ASN A 130 10.51 -5.85 -14.13
C ASN A 130 11.73 -6.70 -13.79
#